data_AF-A0A5J4PZU3-F1
#
_entry.id   AF-A0A5J4PZU3-F1
#
_cell.length_a   1.000
_cell.length_b   1.000
_cell.length_c   1.000
_cell.angle_alpha   90.00
_cell.angle_beta   90.00
_cell.angle_gamma   90.00
#
_symmetry.space_group_name_H-M   'P 1'
#
loop_
_entity.id
_entity.type
_entity.pdbx_description
1 polymer ?
#
loop_
_entity_poly.entity_id
_entity_poly.type
_entity_poly.pdbx_seq_one_letter_code
_entity_poly.pdbx_strand_id
1 'polypeptide(L)'
;MSKNTYFILSLFIIGTTKLAAQSPTVEAEMDSMQLIIGEQTKIHLQVVTNSKQRTIFPFFNEGDTLVKGVEIVEISKPDSHYLNNNQRLLIEQNYIITSFDSALYYLPPFVVNVDSVEYKSRPLSLKVYSMPVDTL
;
A
#
# COMPACT_ATOMS: atom_id res chain seq x y z
N MET A 1 -59.45 -22.71 -38.09
CA MET A 1 -58.04 -23.04 -38.41
C MET A 1 -57.30 -21.71 -38.57
N SER A 2 -56.19 -21.39 -37.91
CA SER A 2 -55.18 -22.21 -37.23
C SER A 2 -54.46 -21.45 -36.12
N LYS A 3 -54.20 -22.17 -35.03
CA LYS A 3 -53.09 -22.09 -34.05
C LYS A 3 -51.92 -21.15 -34.40
N ASN A 4 -51.52 -20.32 -33.43
CA ASN A 4 -50.12 -20.20 -33.01
C ASN A 4 -50.03 -19.65 -31.56
N THR A 5 -50.19 -20.57 -30.61
CA THR A 5 -49.64 -20.49 -29.25
C THR A 5 -48.14 -20.88 -29.34
N TYR A 6 -47.30 -20.39 -28.42
CA TYR A 6 -45.81 -20.48 -28.38
C TYR A 6 -45.14 -19.44 -29.30
N PHE A 7 -44.38 -18.45 -28.81
CA PHE A 7 -43.19 -18.63 -28.00
C PHE A 7 -42.90 -17.36 -27.19
N ILE A 8 -43.36 -17.34 -25.95
CA ILE A 8 -42.69 -16.65 -24.85
C ILE A 8 -41.30 -17.27 -24.77
N LEU A 9 -40.29 -16.73 -25.45
CA LEU A 9 -38.89 -17.01 -25.12
C LEU A 9 -37.95 -16.04 -25.84
N SER A 10 -36.99 -15.55 -25.07
CA SER A 10 -35.75 -14.93 -25.53
C SER A 10 -35.96 -13.55 -26.14
N LEU A 11 -35.85 -12.48 -25.35
CA LEU A 11 -34.51 -11.95 -25.14
C LEU A 11 -34.44 -11.16 -23.82
N PHE A 12 -34.45 -11.88 -22.70
CA PHE A 12 -33.94 -11.34 -21.45
C PHE A 12 -32.41 -11.31 -21.57
N ILE A 13 -31.88 -10.29 -22.26
CA ILE A 13 -30.47 -9.92 -22.09
C ILE A 13 -30.39 -9.34 -20.69
N ILE A 14 -30.17 -10.24 -19.73
CA ILE A 14 -29.58 -9.88 -18.45
C ILE A 14 -28.21 -9.36 -18.82
N GLY A 15 -28.10 -8.04 -18.96
CA GLY A 15 -26.80 -7.38 -18.92
C GLY A 15 -26.16 -7.84 -17.63
N THR A 16 -25.18 -8.74 -17.73
CA THR A 16 -24.28 -9.03 -16.63
C THR A 16 -23.51 -7.74 -16.42
N THR A 17 -24.04 -6.86 -15.58
CA THR A 17 -23.26 -5.77 -15.00
C THR A 17 -22.19 -6.49 -14.21
N LYS A 18 -21.01 -6.63 -14.82
CA LYS A 18 -19.79 -6.89 -14.05
C LYS A 18 -19.72 -5.71 -13.11
N LEU A 19 -20.13 -5.91 -11.85
CA LEU A 19 -19.80 -4.99 -10.77
C LEU A 19 -18.28 -4.84 -10.89
N ALA A 20 -17.84 -3.67 -11.35
CA ALA A 20 -16.43 -3.35 -11.42
C ALA A 20 -15.95 -3.22 -9.96
N ALA A 21 -15.55 -4.35 -9.37
CA ALA A 21 -14.77 -4.33 -8.16
C ALA A 21 -13.48 -3.60 -8.51
N GLN A 22 -13.28 -2.41 -7.94
CA GLN A 22 -12.02 -1.68 -8.10
C GLN A 22 -10.90 -2.57 -7.57
N SER A 23 -9.86 -2.77 -8.36
CA SER A 23 -8.68 -3.49 -7.91
C SER A 23 -8.13 -2.86 -6.62
N PRO A 24 -7.59 -3.65 -5.70
CA PRO A 24 -6.84 -3.11 -4.59
C PRO A 24 -5.71 -2.20 -5.08
N THR A 25 -5.52 -1.08 -4.39
CA THR A 25 -4.43 -0.13 -4.65
C THR A 25 -3.51 -0.13 -3.44
N VAL A 26 -2.20 -0.16 -3.67
CA VAL A 26 -1.17 -0.06 -2.63
C VAL A 26 -0.29 1.13 -2.96
N GLU A 27 -0.22 2.09 -2.05
CA GLU A 27 0.55 3.32 -2.19
C GLU A 27 1.50 3.45 -1.01
N ALA A 28 2.73 3.88 -1.28
CA ALA A 28 3.73 4.17 -0.28
C ALA A 28 4.21 5.59 -0.52
N GLU A 29 4.19 6.42 0.52
CA GLU A 29 4.70 7.78 0.50
C GLU A 29 5.60 8.01 1.72
N MET A 30 6.38 9.08 1.72
CA MET A 30 7.32 9.39 2.79
C MET A 30 7.29 10.88 3.09
N ASP A 31 7.28 11.24 4.38
CA ASP A 31 7.24 12.64 4.83
C ASP A 31 8.43 13.45 4.26
N SER A 32 9.63 12.84 4.25
CA SER A 32 10.87 13.47 3.78
C SER A 32 11.69 12.50 2.94
N MET A 33 11.92 12.83 1.67
CA MET A 33 12.82 12.07 0.79
C MET A 33 14.32 12.31 1.07
N GLN A 34 14.63 13.20 2.01
CA GLN A 34 15.99 13.62 2.33
C GLN A 34 16.16 13.72 3.85
N LEU A 35 17.28 13.22 4.35
CA LEU A 35 17.64 13.20 5.78
C LEU A 35 19.13 13.52 5.97
N ILE A 36 19.47 14.01 7.15
CA ILE A 36 20.84 13.94 7.70
C ILE A 36 20.97 12.61 8.45
N ILE A 37 22.19 12.04 8.51
CA ILE A 37 22.47 10.84 9.29
C ILE A 37 21.89 10.92 10.71
N GLY A 38 21.19 9.87 11.15
CA GLY A 38 20.51 9.78 12.44
C GLY A 38 19.14 10.44 12.51
N GLU A 39 18.72 11.21 11.51
CA GLU A 39 17.34 11.71 11.43
C GLU A 39 16.36 10.58 11.08
N GLN A 40 15.08 10.84 11.35
CA GLN A 40 14.00 9.90 11.10
C GLN A 40 12.99 10.48 10.11
N THR A 41 12.38 9.62 9.31
CA THR A 41 11.20 9.96 8.50
C THR A 41 10.17 8.85 8.58
N LYS A 42 8.91 9.21 8.33
CA LYS A 42 7.80 8.27 8.32
C LYS A 42 7.46 7.88 6.89
N ILE A 43 7.30 6.59 6.68
CA ILE A 43 6.69 6.01 5.49
C ILE A 43 5.22 5.74 5.79
N HIS A 44 4.34 6.23 4.93
CA HIS A 44 2.91 5.96 4.92
C HIS A 44 2.61 4.85 3.91
N LEU A 45 2.28 3.65 4.38
CA LEU A 45 1.81 2.57 3.51
C LEU A 45 0.29 2.50 3.59
N GLN A 46 -0.36 2.81 2.46
CA GLN A 46 -1.81 2.87 2.33
C GLN A 46 -2.31 1.77 1.40
N VAL A 47 -3.39 1.10 1.80
CA VAL A 47 -4.03 0.05 1.02
C VAL A 47 -5.51 0.34 0.90
N VAL A 48 -5.99 0.55 -0.33
CA VAL A 48 -7.42 0.70 -0.61
C VAL A 48 -7.94 -0.59 -1.23
N THR A 49 -8.87 -1.26 -0.55
CA THR A 49 -9.45 -2.54 -0.98
C THR A 49 -10.96 -2.57 -0.81
N ASN A 50 -11.65 -3.64 -1.25
CA ASN A 50 -13.06 -3.82 -0.91
C ASN A 50 -13.20 -4.22 0.57
N SER A 51 -14.25 -3.76 1.24
CA SER A 51 -14.41 -3.90 2.70
C SER A 51 -14.49 -5.33 3.23
N LYS A 52 -14.72 -6.32 2.36
CA LYS A 52 -14.78 -7.74 2.71
C LYS A 52 -13.46 -8.48 2.50
N GLN A 53 -12.46 -7.84 1.90
CA GLN A 53 -11.19 -8.48 1.56
C GLN A 53 -10.23 -8.44 2.74
N ARG A 54 -9.43 -9.49 2.89
CA ARG A 54 -8.42 -9.57 3.94
C ARG A 54 -7.10 -9.02 3.42
N THR A 55 -6.56 -8.02 4.11
CA THR A 55 -5.26 -7.40 3.82
C THR A 55 -4.21 -7.85 4.82
N ILE A 56 -3.04 -8.25 4.33
CA ILE A 56 -1.87 -8.58 5.14
C ILE A 56 -0.73 -7.67 4.70
N PHE A 57 -0.26 -6.84 5.64
CA PHE A 57 0.88 -5.95 5.44
C PHE A 57 2.21 -6.74 5.49
N PRO A 58 3.30 -6.18 4.94
CA PRO A 58 4.64 -6.74 5.10
C PRO A 58 4.95 -7.06 6.56
N PHE A 59 5.60 -8.20 6.79
CA PHE A 59 6.03 -8.60 8.13
C PHE A 59 7.42 -8.03 8.41
N PHE A 60 7.46 -6.99 9.24
CA PHE A 60 8.66 -6.37 9.77
C PHE A 60 8.53 -6.22 11.29
N ASN A 61 9.65 -6.12 11.97
CA ASN A 61 9.75 -5.80 13.40
C ASN A 61 10.53 -4.49 13.60
N GLU A 62 10.35 -3.87 14.75
CA GLU A 62 11.19 -2.75 15.18
C GLU A 62 12.64 -3.23 15.33
N GLY A 63 13.59 -2.47 14.79
CA GLY A 63 15.01 -2.82 14.70
C GLY A 63 15.37 -3.65 13.44
N ASP A 64 14.40 -4.07 12.63
CA ASP A 64 14.71 -4.74 11.36
C ASP A 64 15.37 -3.76 10.37
N THR A 65 16.21 -4.31 9.51
CA THR A 65 16.81 -3.58 8.40
C THR A 65 15.86 -3.64 7.20
N LEU A 66 15.34 -2.49 6.75
CA LEU A 66 14.48 -2.41 5.57
C LEU A 66 15.28 -2.66 4.29
N VAL A 67 16.44 -2.02 4.18
CA VAL A 67 17.51 -2.27 3.23
C VAL A 67 18.84 -1.98 3.91
N LYS A 68 19.94 -2.56 3.45
CA LYS A 68 21.26 -2.32 4.07
C LYS A 68 21.53 -0.82 4.25
N GLY A 69 21.71 -0.38 5.50
CA GLY A 69 21.94 1.03 5.87
C GLY A 69 20.68 1.82 6.25
N VAL A 70 19.47 1.23 6.14
CA VAL A 70 18.20 1.84 6.56
C VAL A 70 17.47 0.90 7.53
N GLU A 71 17.20 1.41 8.73
CA GLU A 71 16.62 0.66 9.84
C GLU A 71 15.19 1.12 10.12
N ILE A 72 14.34 0.19 10.55
CA ILE A 72 12.98 0.47 11.02
C ILE A 72 13.04 0.74 12.51
N VAL A 73 12.66 1.96 12.91
CA VAL A 73 12.64 2.41 14.31
C VAL A 73 11.34 2.01 14.99
N GLU A 74 10.21 2.26 14.32
CA GLU A 74 8.88 2.05 14.88
C GLU A 74 7.91 1.58 13.80
N ILE A 75 6.94 0.75 14.17
CA ILE A 75 5.85 0.32 13.29
C ILE A 75 4.51 0.60 13.97
N SER A 76 3.68 1.41 13.33
CA SER A 76 2.34 1.64 13.85
C SER A 76 1.48 0.38 13.71
N LYS A 77 0.48 0.24 14.56
CA LYS A 77 -0.61 -0.71 14.30
C LYS A 77 -1.35 -0.28 13.03
N PRO A 78 -1.84 -1.21 12.20
CA PRO A 78 -2.71 -0.87 11.09
C PRO A 78 -4.00 -0.21 11.61
N ASP A 79 -4.38 0.93 11.02
CA ASP A 79 -5.67 1.58 11.25
C ASP A 79 -6.52 1.53 9.98
N SER A 80 -7.85 1.54 10.11
CA SER A 80 -8.75 1.36 8.97
C SER A 80 -9.95 2.29 8.97
N HIS A 81 -10.27 2.80 7.78
CA HIS A 81 -11.38 3.70 7.54
C HIS A 81 -12.24 3.22 6.37
N TYR A 82 -13.56 3.22 6.57
CA TYR A 82 -14.50 2.90 5.50
C TYR A 82 -14.59 4.05 4.51
N LEU A 83 -14.60 3.70 3.22
CA LEU A 83 -14.79 4.61 2.09
C LEU A 83 -16.03 4.17 1.29
N ASN A 84 -16.57 5.09 0.48
CA ASN A 84 -17.68 4.83 -0.45
C ASN A 84 -18.86 4.08 0.21
N ASN A 85 -19.46 4.66 1.25
CA ASN A 85 -20.59 4.06 1.99
C ASN A 85 -20.28 2.62 2.46
N ASN A 86 -19.11 2.41 3.06
CA ASN A 86 -18.63 1.13 3.60
C ASN A 86 -18.39 0.02 2.56
N GLN A 87 -18.33 0.36 1.27
CA GLN A 87 -17.99 -0.60 0.21
C GLN A 87 -16.48 -0.81 0.07
N ARG A 88 -15.70 0.21 0.42
CA ARG A 88 -14.24 0.22 0.33
C ARG A 88 -13.64 0.41 1.72
N LEU A 89 -12.41 -0.04 1.89
CA LEU A 89 -11.66 0.08 3.12
C LEU A 89 -10.28 0.63 2.76
N LEU A 90 -9.93 1.76 3.37
CA LEU A 90 -8.57 2.28 3.44
C LEU A 90 -7.95 1.70 4.71
N ILE A 91 -6.77 1.10 4.59
CA ILE A 91 -5.99 0.61 5.72
C ILE A 91 -4.62 1.27 5.63
N GLU A 92 -4.16 1.83 6.73
CA GLU A 92 -2.90 2.58 6.81
C GLU A 92 -1.98 1.95 7.85
N GLN A 93 -0.71 1.79 7.49
CA GLN A 93 0.34 1.41 8.43
C GLN A 93 1.57 2.29 8.20
N ASN A 94 2.10 2.85 9.28
CA ASN A 94 3.23 3.75 9.23
C ASN A 94 4.50 3.04 9.71
N TYR A 95 5.62 3.33 9.05
CA TYR A 95 6.94 2.85 9.44
C TYR A 95 7.84 4.07 9.67
N ILE A 96 8.42 4.21 10.85
CA ILE A 96 9.46 5.22 11.09
C ILE A 96 10.79 4.57 10.76
N ILE A 97 11.59 5.21 9.90
CA ILE A 97 12.90 4.72 9.48
C ILE A 97 14.01 5.72 9.78
N THR A 98 15.23 5.22 9.93
CA THR A 98 16.45 6.02 10.07
C THR A 98 17.62 5.44 9.29
N SER A 99 18.71 6.19 9.16
CA SER A 99 19.96 5.74 8.57
C SER A 99 21.14 6.46 9.20
N PHE A 100 22.21 5.72 9.49
CA PHE A 100 23.46 6.26 10.04
C PHE A 100 24.57 6.42 9.00
N ASP A 101 24.33 5.96 7.78
CA ASP A 101 25.28 6.03 6.67
C ASP A 101 24.77 6.99 5.60
N SER A 102 25.62 7.91 5.14
CA SER A 102 25.28 8.82 4.05
C SER A 102 25.29 8.09 2.70
N ALA A 103 24.12 7.95 2.06
CA ALA A 103 24.00 7.34 0.74
C ALA A 103 22.75 7.85 0.01
N LEU A 104 22.54 7.36 -1.21
CA LEU A 104 21.23 7.40 -1.87
C LEU A 104 20.66 5.98 -1.81
N TYR A 105 19.60 5.78 -1.02
CA TYR A 105 18.95 4.50 -0.83
C TYR A 105 17.76 4.36 -1.77
N TYR A 106 17.70 3.21 -2.43
CA TYR A 106 16.49 2.76 -3.13
C TYR A 106 15.73 1.81 -2.20
N LEU A 107 14.54 2.20 -1.78
CA LEU A 107 13.67 1.37 -0.96
C LEU A 107 12.76 0.56 -1.88
N PRO A 108 12.77 -0.79 -1.78
CA PRO A 108 11.99 -1.63 -2.65
C PRO A 108 10.48 -1.38 -2.45
N PRO A 109 9.66 -1.68 -3.46
CA PRO A 109 8.21 -1.70 -3.31
C PRO A 109 7.77 -2.54 -2.09
N PHE A 110 6.88 -1.99 -1.29
CA PHE A 110 6.21 -2.75 -0.24
C PHE A 110 5.22 -3.73 -0.87
N VAL A 111 5.24 -4.98 -0.42
CA VAL A 111 4.37 -6.05 -0.93
C VAL A 111 3.27 -6.32 0.09
N VAL A 112 2.03 -6.08 -0.31
CA VAL A 112 0.84 -6.33 0.50
C VAL A 112 0.06 -7.47 -0.12
N ASN A 113 -0.41 -8.41 0.69
CA ASN A 113 -1.27 -9.49 0.23
C ASN A 113 -2.74 -9.13 0.49
N VAL A 114 -3.56 -9.12 -0.58
CA VAL A 114 -5.01 -8.97 -0.49
C VAL A 114 -5.67 -10.25 -1.01
N ASP A 115 -6.34 -10.99 -0.13
CA ASP A 115 -6.93 -12.31 -0.41
C ASP A 115 -5.96 -13.30 -1.11
N SER A 116 -4.69 -13.28 -0.69
CA SER A 116 -3.58 -14.09 -1.26
C SER A 116 -3.06 -13.64 -2.62
N VAL A 117 -3.46 -12.47 -3.11
CA VAL A 117 -2.87 -11.83 -4.29
C VAL A 117 -1.93 -10.72 -3.83
N GLU A 118 -0.70 -10.72 -4.35
CA GLU A 118 0.28 -9.67 -4.07
C GLU A 118 -0.01 -8.39 -4.86
N TYR A 119 -0.01 -7.27 -4.16
CA TYR A 119 -0.03 -5.92 -4.70
C TYR A 119 1.20 -5.16 -4.20
N LYS A 120 1.79 -4.34 -5.06
CA LYS A 120 3.06 -3.66 -4.77
C LYS A 120 2.87 -2.15 -4.82
N SER A 121 3.48 -1.47 -3.87
CA SER A 121 3.60 -0.01 -3.93
C SER A 121 4.55 0.41 -5.07
N ARG A 122 4.69 1.72 -5.27
CA ARG A 122 5.86 2.25 -5.97
C ARG A 122 7.09 2.14 -5.06
N PRO A 123 8.30 1.99 -5.64
CA PRO A 123 9.53 2.12 -4.86
C PRO A 123 9.70 3.56 -4.37
N LEU A 124 10.48 3.73 -3.29
CA LEU A 124 10.83 5.03 -2.75
C LEU A 124 12.34 5.26 -2.89
N SER A 125 12.76 6.53 -2.86
CA SER A 125 14.17 6.90 -2.87
C SER A 125 14.44 7.86 -1.72
N LEU A 126 15.44 7.54 -0.91
CA LEU A 126 15.82 8.31 0.27
C LEU A 126 17.28 8.75 0.15
N LYS A 127 17.51 10.07 0.15
CA LYS A 127 18.85 10.63 0.16
C LYS A 127 19.26 10.95 1.60
N VAL A 128 20.38 10.39 2.06
CA VAL A 128 20.95 10.68 3.36
C VAL A 128 22.26 11.45 3.20
N TYR A 129 22.37 12.58 3.89
CA TYR A 129 23.53 13.47 3.92
C TYR A 129 24.33 13.25 5.20
N SER A 130 25.64 13.38 5.10
CA SER A 130 26.51 13.51 6.27
C SER A 130 26.32 14.87 6.92
N MET A 131 26.56 14.97 8.23
CA MET A 131 26.69 16.27 8.89
C MET A 131 28.10 16.83 8.67
N PRO A 132 28.25 18.11 8.27
CA PRO A 132 29.58 18.72 8.16
C PRO A 132 30.21 18.79 9.56
N VAL A 133 31.48 18.43 9.65
CA VAL A 133 32.28 18.64 10.87
C VAL A 133 32.99 19.98 10.73
N ASP A 134 32.77 20.89 11.68
CA ASP A 134 33.55 22.11 11.76
C ASP A 134 34.98 21.76 12.17
N THR A 135 35.90 21.82 11.21
CA THR A 135 37.33 21.76 11.49
C THR A 135 37.85 23.19 11.60
N LEU A 136 38.05 23.65 12.84
CA LEU A 136 38.75 24.91 13.16
C LEU A 136 40.23 24.86 12.76
#